data_AF-A0A940RZP3-F1
#
_entry.id   AF-A0A940RZP3-F1
#
_cell.length_a   1.000
_cell.length_b   1.000
_cell.length_c   1.000
_cell.angle_alpha   90.00
_cell.angle_beta   90.00
_cell.angle_gamma   90.00
#
_symmetry.space_group_name_H-M   'P 1'
#
loop_
_entity.id
_entity.type
_entity.pdbx_description
1 polymer ?
#
loop_
_entity_poly.entity_id
_entity_poly.type
_entity_poly.pdbx_seq_one_letter_code
_entity_poly.pdbx_strand_id
1 'polypeptide(L)'
;MDAAGVSPRRLAHETGVTAKTVERWLANAELVPHARNREDACRALGVDEEMLWPRAVTDRVKTGNDREIVHSYPYRSACPSQVWSELIARTTGDLFLAGYTNYFFFTQLPNFTETLRRKAESGCRVRFLLGDPEGEVTRQREVIEDVALTVSTRIKITLENLAHLGPLEGLETRVSAAEDAVNHVSLSVFRFDDDALVTPHLARLVGHDSPLLHLRRVGDAWMFSRFAEHAEELWSRGVAAA
;
A
#
# COMPACT_ATOMS: atom_id res chain seq x y z
N MET A 1 29.38 -15.23 -15.04
CA MET A 1 30.60 -14.91 -15.82
C MET A 1 30.85 -15.94 -16.90
N ASP A 2 30.93 -17.23 -16.54
CA ASP A 2 31.09 -18.33 -17.50
C ASP A 2 29.97 -18.36 -18.56
N ALA A 3 28.71 -18.21 -18.14
CA ALA A 3 27.56 -18.13 -19.04
C ALA A 3 27.61 -16.92 -20.01
N ALA A 4 28.28 -15.83 -19.62
CA ALA A 4 28.43 -14.62 -20.42
C ALA A 4 29.74 -14.59 -21.23
N GLY A 5 30.64 -15.57 -21.05
CA GLY A 5 31.96 -15.58 -21.67
C GLY A 5 32.86 -14.39 -21.28
N VAL A 6 32.60 -13.77 -20.11
CA VAL A 6 33.35 -12.59 -19.64
C VAL A 6 34.37 -13.01 -18.59
N SER A 7 35.65 -12.66 -18.80
CA SER A 7 36.72 -12.92 -17.83
C SER A 7 36.75 -11.85 -16.72
N PRO A 8 37.31 -12.14 -15.52
CA PRO A 8 37.44 -11.16 -14.43
C PRO A 8 38.17 -9.87 -14.85
N ARG A 9 39.20 -9.99 -15.70
CA ARG A 9 39.93 -8.83 -16.24
C ARG A 9 39.08 -7.99 -17.19
N ARG A 10 38.27 -8.64 -18.02
CA ARG A 10 37.35 -7.96 -18.94
C ARG A 10 36.25 -7.23 -18.16
N LEU A 11 35.67 -7.89 -17.15
CA LEU A 11 34.67 -7.28 -16.28
C LEU A 11 35.25 -6.06 -15.53
N ALA A 12 36.49 -6.15 -15.04
CA ALA A 12 37.16 -5.02 -14.38
C ALA A 12 37.32 -3.82 -15.32
N HIS A 13 37.69 -4.07 -16.58
CA HIS A 13 37.80 -3.03 -17.61
C HIS A 13 36.45 -2.39 -17.93
N GLU A 14 35.41 -3.19 -18.16
CA GLU A 14 34.06 -2.72 -18.52
C GLU A 14 33.36 -1.97 -17.36
N THR A 15 33.72 -2.29 -16.11
CA THR A 15 33.17 -1.63 -14.89
C THR A 15 34.04 -0.50 -14.35
N GLY A 16 35.21 -0.23 -14.94
CA GLY A 16 36.12 0.82 -14.50
C GLY A 16 36.74 0.58 -13.11
N VAL A 17 36.79 -0.66 -12.63
CA VAL A 17 37.40 -1.04 -11.34
C VAL A 17 38.66 -1.88 -11.53
N THR A 18 39.37 -2.18 -10.44
CA THR A 18 40.57 -3.03 -10.51
C THR A 18 40.20 -4.52 -10.57
N ALA A 19 41.06 -5.35 -11.18
CA ALA A 19 40.87 -6.81 -11.17
C ALA A 19 40.74 -7.39 -9.76
N LYS A 20 41.48 -6.84 -8.79
CA LYS A 20 41.40 -7.21 -7.36
C LYS A 20 40.02 -6.89 -6.77
N THR A 21 39.37 -5.82 -7.23
CA THR A 21 38.01 -5.47 -6.82
C THR A 21 37.01 -6.51 -7.32
N VAL A 22 37.13 -6.94 -8.57
CA VAL A 22 36.28 -8.00 -9.15
C VAL A 22 36.52 -9.34 -8.47
N GLU A 23 37.78 -9.70 -8.20
CA GLU A 23 38.11 -10.91 -7.41
C GLU A 23 37.47 -10.87 -6.02
N ARG A 24 37.41 -9.69 -5.38
CA ARG A 24 36.72 -9.53 -4.09
C ARG A 24 35.21 -9.72 -4.19
N TRP A 25 34.59 -9.31 -5.31
CA TRP A 25 33.16 -9.55 -5.56
C TRP A 25 32.87 -11.04 -5.73
N LEU A 26 33.73 -11.76 -6.45
CA LEU A 26 33.60 -13.20 -6.67
C LEU A 26 33.88 -14.02 -5.41
N ALA A 27 34.81 -13.57 -4.57
CA ALA A 27 35.20 -14.28 -3.35
C ALA A 27 34.21 -14.07 -2.19
N ASN A 28 33.35 -13.05 -2.25
CA ASN A 28 32.41 -12.74 -1.19
C ASN A 28 31.01 -12.43 -1.74
N ALA A 29 30.14 -13.44 -1.70
CA ALA A 29 28.75 -13.33 -2.14
C ALA A 29 27.91 -12.31 -1.33
N GLU A 30 28.35 -11.96 -0.12
CA GLU A 30 27.70 -10.95 0.74
C GLU A 30 28.15 -9.51 0.43
N LEU A 31 29.21 -9.34 -0.37
CA LEU A 31 29.73 -8.02 -0.71
C LEU A 31 28.93 -7.40 -1.85
N VAL A 32 28.12 -6.40 -1.53
CA VAL A 32 27.35 -5.62 -2.50
C VAL A 32 28.21 -4.43 -3.02
N PRO A 33 28.55 -4.36 -4.32
CA PRO A 33 29.29 -3.23 -4.89
C PRO A 33 28.46 -1.93 -4.86
N HIS A 34 29.08 -0.77 -5.10
CA HIS A 34 28.34 0.49 -5.27
C HIS A 34 27.42 0.45 -6.51
N ALA A 35 26.30 1.20 -6.46
CA ALA A 35 25.24 1.17 -7.48
C ALA A 35 25.75 1.27 -8.93
N ARG A 36 26.61 2.26 -9.22
CA ARG A 36 27.21 2.43 -10.55
C ARG A 36 27.99 1.20 -11.02
N ASN A 37 28.76 0.58 -10.13
CA ASN A 37 29.54 -0.62 -10.46
C ASN A 37 28.65 -1.84 -10.69
N ARG A 38 27.49 -1.91 -10.01
CA ARG A 38 26.50 -2.97 -10.21
C ARG A 38 25.81 -2.82 -11.56
N GLU A 39 25.36 -1.62 -11.90
CA GLU A 39 24.78 -1.31 -13.22
C GLU A 39 25.75 -1.64 -14.38
N ASP A 40 27.00 -1.21 -14.26
CA ASP A 40 28.02 -1.49 -15.28
C ASP A 40 28.35 -2.99 -15.37
N ALA A 41 28.34 -3.71 -14.25
CA ALA A 41 28.55 -5.16 -14.23
C ALA A 41 27.36 -5.93 -14.82
N CYS A 42 26.13 -5.52 -14.53
CA CYS A 42 24.91 -6.05 -15.15
C CYS A 42 24.94 -5.87 -16.66
N ARG A 43 25.32 -4.67 -17.14
CA ARG A 43 25.47 -4.38 -18.57
C ARG A 43 26.54 -5.24 -19.23
N ALA A 44 27.70 -5.40 -18.58
CA ALA A 44 28.80 -6.24 -19.05
C ALA A 44 28.41 -7.73 -19.13
N LEU A 45 27.59 -8.20 -18.19
CA LEU A 45 27.20 -9.61 -18.08
C LEU A 45 25.88 -9.94 -18.77
N GLY A 46 25.11 -8.94 -19.22
CA GLY A 46 23.81 -9.12 -19.88
C GLY A 46 22.72 -9.69 -18.97
N VAL A 47 22.78 -9.38 -17.67
CA VAL A 47 21.89 -9.93 -16.64
C VAL A 47 21.36 -8.82 -15.73
N ASP A 48 20.15 -9.00 -15.20
CA ASP A 48 19.53 -8.05 -14.28
C ASP A 48 20.24 -8.01 -12.91
N GLU A 49 20.15 -6.85 -12.24
CA GLU A 49 20.76 -6.63 -10.91
C GLU A 49 20.19 -7.58 -9.86
N GLU A 50 18.91 -7.96 -9.97
CA GLU A 50 18.26 -8.95 -9.11
C GLU A 50 18.89 -10.34 -9.19
N MET A 51 19.46 -10.72 -10.34
CA MET A 51 20.13 -12.01 -10.51
C MET A 51 21.51 -12.04 -9.84
N LEU A 52 22.20 -10.90 -9.77
CA LEU A 52 23.56 -10.80 -9.22
C LEU A 52 23.56 -10.41 -7.74
N TRP A 53 22.68 -9.49 -7.34
CA TRP A 53 22.59 -8.96 -5.98
C TRP A 53 21.13 -8.81 -5.53
N PRO A 54 20.41 -9.93 -5.30
CA PRO A 54 19.01 -9.89 -4.87
C PRO A 54 18.79 -9.12 -3.55
N ARG A 55 19.80 -9.13 -2.66
CA ARG A 55 19.80 -8.35 -1.40
C ARG A 55 19.96 -6.84 -1.62
N ALA A 56 20.67 -6.41 -2.66
CA ALA A 56 20.88 -4.99 -2.95
C ALA A 56 19.63 -4.31 -3.52
N VAL A 57 18.78 -5.09 -4.20
CA VAL A 57 17.49 -4.63 -4.73
C VAL A 57 16.44 -4.56 -3.61
N THR A 58 16.51 -5.47 -2.63
CA THR A 58 15.66 -5.42 -1.42
C THR A 58 16.10 -4.33 -0.45
N ASP A 59 17.40 -4.10 -0.30
CA ASP A 59 17.98 -3.02 0.52
C ASP A 59 18.32 -1.76 -0.31
N ARG A 60 17.54 -1.46 -1.35
CA ARG A 60 17.68 -0.19 -2.06
C ARG A 60 17.30 0.93 -1.08
N VAL A 61 18.27 1.42 -0.32
CA VAL A 61 18.10 2.50 0.65
C VAL A 61 17.61 3.69 -0.14
N LYS A 62 16.31 3.94 -0.09
CA LYS A 62 15.68 5.10 -0.72
C LYS A 62 16.30 6.33 -0.07
N THR A 63 16.97 7.13 -0.87
CA THR A 63 17.69 8.33 -0.43
C THR A 63 17.15 9.48 -1.25
N GLY A 64 16.52 10.45 -0.58
CA GLY A 64 15.84 11.57 -1.25
C GLY A 64 14.31 11.51 -1.13
N ASN A 65 13.61 11.87 -2.21
CA ASN A 65 12.17 12.17 -2.20
C ASN A 65 11.26 10.93 -2.15
N ASP A 66 11.79 9.74 -2.41
CA ASP A 66 11.06 8.47 -2.45
C ASP A 66 11.13 7.67 -1.14
N ARG A 67 11.76 8.24 -0.11
CA ARG A 67 12.04 7.62 1.19
C ARG A 67 10.84 6.99 1.89
N GLU A 68 9.66 7.58 1.72
CA GLU A 68 8.44 7.08 2.33
C GLU A 68 7.78 5.97 1.52
N ILE A 69 8.07 5.84 0.23
CA ILE A 69 7.47 4.77 -0.58
C ILE A 69 8.15 3.48 -0.15
N VAL A 70 7.42 2.52 0.40
CA VAL A 70 7.90 1.16 0.61
C VAL A 70 7.78 0.41 -0.71
N HIS A 71 6.56 0.31 -1.24
CA HIS A 71 6.24 -0.30 -2.53
C HIS A 71 5.23 0.53 -3.32
N SER A 72 5.28 0.41 -4.65
CA SER A 72 4.25 0.88 -5.56
C SER A 72 3.74 -0.30 -6.37
N TYR A 73 2.43 -0.48 -6.42
CA TYR A 73 1.79 -1.53 -7.21
C TYR A 73 1.07 -0.88 -8.39
N PRO A 74 1.17 -1.46 -9.61
CA PRO A 74 0.52 -0.91 -10.80
C PRO A 74 -1.00 -0.89 -10.68
N TYR A 75 -1.57 -1.80 -9.89
CA TYR A 75 -2.98 -1.86 -9.54
C TYR A 75 -3.14 -2.50 -8.15
N ARG A 76 -4.18 -2.13 -7.40
CA ARG A 76 -4.39 -2.54 -6.00
C ARG A 76 -4.49 -4.06 -5.86
N SER A 77 -5.09 -4.76 -6.82
CA SER A 77 -5.15 -6.22 -6.80
C SER A 77 -3.80 -6.93 -7.00
N ALA A 78 -2.74 -6.21 -7.41
CA ALA A 78 -1.38 -6.74 -7.40
C ALA A 78 -0.73 -6.76 -6.01
N CYS A 79 -1.30 -6.02 -5.04
CA CYS A 79 -0.81 -6.05 -3.67
C CYS A 79 -1.20 -7.37 -2.99
N PRO A 80 -0.24 -8.19 -2.53
CA PRO A 80 -0.55 -9.47 -1.90
C PRO A 80 -1.44 -9.30 -0.67
N SER A 81 -2.40 -10.19 -0.47
CA SER A 81 -3.28 -10.19 0.71
C SER A 81 -2.49 -10.27 2.03
N GLN A 82 -1.31 -10.89 2.00
CA GLN A 82 -0.37 -10.95 3.12
C GLN A 82 0.11 -9.56 3.58
N VAL A 83 0.31 -8.60 2.68
CA VAL A 83 0.71 -7.24 3.05
C VAL A 83 -0.38 -6.59 3.90
N TRP A 84 -1.64 -6.69 3.47
CA TRP A 84 -2.79 -6.19 4.22
C TRP A 84 -2.92 -6.86 5.58
N SER A 85 -2.87 -8.20 5.63
CA SER A 85 -3.03 -8.93 6.89
C SER A 85 -1.89 -8.67 7.87
N GLU A 86 -0.65 -8.54 7.40
CA GLU A 86 0.49 -8.20 8.25
C GLU A 86 0.41 -6.78 8.80
N LEU A 87 0.02 -5.79 7.99
CA LEU A 87 -0.16 -4.41 8.44
C LEU A 87 -1.27 -4.32 9.50
N ILE A 88 -2.42 -4.95 9.25
CA ILE A 88 -3.52 -5.05 10.24
C ILE A 88 -3.02 -5.74 11.53
N ALA A 89 -2.33 -6.87 11.40
CA ALA A 89 -1.85 -7.63 12.54
C ALA A 89 -0.84 -6.86 13.39
N ARG A 90 0.03 -6.04 12.77
CA ARG A 90 1.02 -5.22 13.47
C ARG A 90 0.47 -3.92 14.06
N THR A 91 -0.66 -3.43 13.57
CA THR A 91 -1.27 -2.17 14.05
C THR A 91 -1.66 -2.28 15.52
N THR A 92 -1.22 -1.36 16.37
CA THR A 92 -1.51 -1.38 17.81
C THR A 92 -2.19 -0.11 18.31
N GLY A 93 -1.97 1.04 17.66
CA GLY A 93 -2.52 2.32 18.07
C GLY A 93 -3.79 2.73 17.32
N ASP A 94 -3.69 2.87 16.00
CA ASP A 94 -4.80 3.32 15.15
C ASP A 94 -4.85 2.58 13.81
N LEU A 95 -5.96 1.86 13.62
CA LEU A 95 -6.38 1.21 12.38
C LEU A 95 -7.48 2.06 11.75
N PHE A 96 -7.14 2.82 10.70
CA PHE A 96 -8.10 3.69 10.03
C PHE A 96 -8.31 3.30 8.58
N LEU A 97 -9.51 2.81 8.25
CA LEU A 97 -9.88 2.32 6.94
C LEU A 97 -10.80 3.34 6.24
N ALA A 98 -10.19 4.31 5.56
CA ALA A 98 -10.89 5.34 4.78
C ALA A 98 -10.99 4.96 3.30
N GLY A 99 -11.57 3.81 3.01
CA GLY A 99 -11.98 3.43 1.66
C GLY A 99 -13.48 3.61 1.46
N TYR A 100 -13.89 4.13 0.29
CA TYR A 100 -15.30 4.46 0.03
C TYR A 100 -16.26 3.29 0.28
N THR A 101 -15.84 2.05 -0.01
CA THR A 101 -16.69 0.86 0.18
C THR A 101 -16.20 -0.12 1.23
N ASN A 102 -14.88 -0.27 1.44
CA ASN A 102 -14.23 -1.23 2.37
C ASN A 102 -14.63 -2.72 2.33
N TYR A 103 -15.60 -3.14 1.51
CA TYR A 103 -16.14 -4.52 1.48
C TYR A 103 -15.11 -5.63 1.29
N PHE A 104 -14.03 -5.36 0.56
CA PHE A 104 -13.01 -6.37 0.26
C PHE A 104 -12.29 -6.89 1.50
N PHE A 105 -12.20 -6.09 2.58
CA PHE A 105 -11.63 -6.57 3.83
C PHE A 105 -12.43 -7.76 4.40
N PHE A 106 -13.76 -7.73 4.29
CA PHE A 106 -14.63 -8.80 4.79
C PHE A 106 -14.74 -9.99 3.85
N THR A 107 -14.51 -9.80 2.55
CA THR A 107 -14.61 -10.88 1.56
C THR A 107 -13.28 -11.55 1.23
N GLN A 108 -12.15 -10.87 1.43
CA GLN A 108 -10.83 -11.36 1.02
C GLN A 108 -9.90 -11.66 2.20
N LEU A 109 -10.06 -11.00 3.35
CA LEU A 109 -9.23 -11.29 4.53
C LEU A 109 -9.91 -12.30 5.46
N PRO A 110 -9.29 -13.45 5.72
CA PRO A 110 -9.84 -14.44 6.63
C PRO A 110 -10.00 -13.89 8.05
N ASN A 111 -11.11 -14.21 8.71
CA ASN A 111 -11.37 -13.87 10.12
C ASN A 111 -11.21 -12.38 10.45
N PHE A 112 -11.51 -11.49 9.50
CA PHE A 112 -11.32 -10.05 9.68
C PHE A 112 -12.17 -9.49 10.82
N THR A 113 -13.43 -9.90 10.93
CA THR A 113 -14.36 -9.55 12.02
C THR A 113 -13.76 -9.85 13.39
N GLU A 114 -13.25 -11.06 13.61
CA GLU A 114 -12.60 -11.45 14.87
C GLU A 114 -11.29 -10.68 15.10
N THR A 115 -10.59 -10.32 14.03
CA THR A 115 -9.39 -9.49 14.13
C THR A 115 -9.72 -8.07 14.60
N LEU A 116 -10.80 -7.47 14.10
CA LEU A 116 -11.29 -6.15 14.56
C LEU A 116 -11.65 -6.18 16.05
N ARG A 117 -12.37 -7.22 16.49
CA ARG A 117 -12.72 -7.41 17.92
C ARG A 117 -11.48 -7.42 18.79
N ARG A 118 -10.52 -8.29 18.50
CA ARG A 118 -9.27 -8.38 19.27
C ARG A 118 -8.47 -7.09 19.27
N LYS A 119 -8.47 -6.34 18.16
CA LYS A 119 -7.80 -5.03 18.08
C LYS A 119 -8.45 -4.02 19.02
N ALA A 120 -9.76 -3.86 18.93
CA ALA A 120 -10.52 -2.97 19.79
C ALA A 120 -10.35 -3.32 21.28
N GLU A 121 -10.48 -4.61 21.64
CA GLU A 121 -10.28 -5.11 23.01
C GLU A 121 -8.85 -4.90 23.54
N SER A 122 -7.86 -4.83 22.65
CA SER A 122 -6.47 -4.52 22.99
C SER A 122 -6.20 -3.00 23.10
N GLY A 123 -7.23 -2.15 22.97
CA GLY A 123 -7.12 -0.70 23.05
C GLY A 123 -6.73 0.00 21.74
N CYS A 124 -6.68 -0.72 20.62
CA CYS A 124 -6.43 -0.11 19.30
C CYS A 124 -7.67 0.67 18.87
N ARG A 125 -7.49 1.92 18.43
CA ARG A 125 -8.55 2.72 17.83
C ARG A 125 -8.83 2.19 16.42
N VAL A 126 -10.06 1.79 16.17
CA VAL A 126 -10.51 1.24 14.88
C VAL A 126 -11.52 2.20 14.27
N ARG A 127 -11.25 2.69 13.05
CA ARG A 127 -12.10 3.64 12.36
C ARG A 127 -12.44 3.19 10.96
N PHE A 128 -13.71 3.33 10.59
CA PHE A 128 -14.20 3.11 9.24
C PHE A 128 -14.85 4.39 8.72
N LEU A 129 -14.32 4.93 7.62
CA LEU A 129 -15.00 5.98 6.87
C LEU A 129 -15.53 5.37 5.57
N LEU A 130 -16.83 5.48 5.34
CA LEU A 130 -17.55 4.89 4.21
C LEU A 130 -18.26 5.95 3.38
N GLY A 131 -18.58 5.65 2.13
CA GLY A 131 -19.51 6.44 1.34
C GLY A 131 -20.96 6.27 1.84
N ASP A 132 -21.83 7.21 1.48
CA ASP A 132 -23.26 7.08 1.74
C ASP A 132 -23.87 6.14 0.67
N PRO A 133 -24.44 4.98 1.03
CA PRO A 133 -25.01 4.07 0.04
C PRO A 133 -26.19 4.68 -0.73
N GLU A 134 -26.88 5.67 -0.15
CA GLU A 134 -28.02 6.36 -0.77
C GLU A 134 -27.60 7.71 -1.38
N GLY A 135 -26.34 8.09 -1.26
CA GLY A 135 -25.81 9.37 -1.72
C GLY A 135 -25.67 9.49 -3.24
N GLU A 136 -25.78 10.71 -3.75
CA GLU A 136 -25.72 10.99 -5.18
C GLU A 136 -24.38 10.58 -5.81
N VAL A 137 -23.25 10.81 -5.13
CA VAL A 137 -21.92 10.39 -5.60
C VAL A 137 -21.82 8.88 -5.76
N THR A 138 -22.44 8.11 -4.86
CA THR A 138 -22.50 6.65 -4.95
C THR A 138 -23.27 6.22 -6.19
N ARG A 139 -24.46 6.78 -6.43
CA ARG A 139 -25.26 6.47 -7.63
C ARG A 139 -24.52 6.83 -8.92
N GLN A 140 -23.88 7.99 -8.96
CA GLN A 140 -23.08 8.40 -10.12
C GLN A 140 -21.92 7.44 -10.36
N ARG A 141 -21.22 7.02 -9.28
CA ARG A 141 -20.12 6.06 -9.39
C ARG A 141 -20.59 4.69 -9.86
N GLU A 142 -21.78 4.25 -9.47
CA GLU A 142 -22.38 3.01 -9.97
C GLU A 142 -22.59 3.03 -11.47
N VAL A 143 -23.13 4.11 -12.01
CA VAL A 143 -23.32 4.29 -13.46
C VAL A 143 -21.99 4.30 -14.20
N ILE A 144 -20.94 4.87 -13.59
CA ILE A 144 -19.60 4.92 -14.20
C ILE A 144 -18.95 3.53 -14.22
N GLU A 145 -19.04 2.79 -13.10
CA GLU A 145 -18.41 1.47 -12.97
C GLU A 145 -19.16 0.39 -13.74
N ASP A 146 -20.49 0.47 -13.85
CA ASP A 146 -21.37 -0.45 -14.60
C ASP A 146 -21.04 -1.95 -14.36
N VAL A 147 -20.90 -2.31 -13.09
CA VAL A 147 -20.63 -3.69 -12.64
C VAL A 147 -21.78 -4.26 -11.84
N ALA A 148 -21.95 -5.59 -11.91
CA ALA A 148 -23.06 -6.28 -11.23
C ALA A 148 -23.09 -6.07 -9.71
N LEU A 149 -21.92 -6.01 -9.06
CA LEU A 149 -21.82 -5.72 -7.63
C LEU A 149 -21.68 -4.21 -7.44
N THR A 150 -22.82 -3.53 -7.26
CA THR A 150 -22.90 -2.06 -7.22
C THR A 150 -22.13 -1.45 -6.04
N VAL A 151 -21.83 -0.14 -6.11
CA VAL A 151 -21.09 0.59 -5.07
C VAL A 151 -21.88 0.62 -3.75
N SER A 152 -23.18 0.94 -3.81
CA SER A 152 -24.10 0.92 -2.66
C SER A 152 -24.18 -0.46 -2.03
N THR A 153 -24.24 -1.53 -2.83
CA THR A 153 -24.23 -2.91 -2.32
C THR A 153 -22.94 -3.21 -1.58
N ARG A 154 -21.78 -2.81 -2.12
CA ARG A 154 -20.49 -2.96 -1.44
C ARG A 154 -20.43 -2.20 -0.11
N ILE A 155 -20.94 -0.97 -0.06
CA ILE A 155 -21.03 -0.19 1.18
C ILE A 155 -21.93 -0.93 2.20
N LYS A 156 -23.10 -1.39 1.78
CA LYS A 156 -24.06 -2.13 2.63
C LYS A 156 -23.45 -3.41 3.19
N ILE A 157 -22.68 -4.16 2.40
CA ILE A 157 -21.93 -5.34 2.89
C ILE A 157 -21.01 -4.96 4.06
N THR A 158 -20.28 -3.85 3.97
CA THR A 158 -19.42 -3.41 5.08
C THR A 158 -20.23 -2.99 6.29
N LEU A 159 -21.28 -2.17 6.10
CA LEU A 159 -22.15 -1.73 7.20
C LEU A 159 -22.79 -2.92 7.92
N GLU A 160 -23.29 -3.91 7.18
CA GLU A 160 -23.86 -5.13 7.75
C GLU A 160 -22.80 -5.88 8.58
N ASN A 161 -21.60 -6.13 8.05
CA ASN A 161 -20.56 -6.81 8.81
C ASN A 161 -20.14 -6.06 10.09
N LEU A 162 -20.10 -4.72 10.04
CA LEU A 162 -19.83 -3.88 11.20
C LEU A 162 -20.98 -3.93 12.21
N ALA A 163 -22.23 -3.95 11.76
CA ALA A 163 -23.39 -4.11 12.64
C ALA A 163 -23.39 -5.47 13.36
N HIS A 164 -22.98 -6.56 12.68
CA HIS A 164 -22.86 -7.88 13.29
C HIS A 164 -21.78 -7.97 14.38
N LEU A 165 -20.79 -7.06 14.41
CA LEU A 165 -19.83 -6.99 15.51
C LEU A 165 -20.48 -6.53 16.82
N GLY A 166 -21.58 -5.78 16.73
CA GLY A 166 -22.17 -5.08 17.85
C GLY A 166 -21.32 -3.90 18.32
N PRO A 167 -21.72 -3.23 19.41
CA PRO A 167 -20.97 -2.12 19.98
C PRO A 167 -19.63 -2.62 20.54
N LEU A 168 -18.54 -2.03 20.07
CA LEU A 168 -17.18 -2.28 20.55
C LEU A 168 -16.54 -0.94 20.94
N GLU A 169 -16.03 -0.86 22.16
CA GLU A 169 -15.27 0.31 22.60
C GLU A 169 -14.02 0.47 21.71
N GLY A 170 -13.79 1.68 21.21
CA GLY A 170 -12.67 1.96 20.30
C GLY A 170 -12.96 1.72 18.82
N LEU A 171 -14.11 1.13 18.44
CA LEU A 171 -14.55 1.04 17.05
C LEU A 171 -15.57 2.13 16.72
N GLU A 172 -15.26 2.98 15.73
CA GLU A 172 -16.16 4.03 15.24
C GLU A 172 -16.36 3.91 13.73
N THR A 173 -17.60 4.07 13.28
CA THR A 173 -17.95 4.09 11.86
C THR A 173 -18.63 5.41 11.50
N ARG A 174 -18.14 6.04 10.43
CA ARG A 174 -18.72 7.27 9.87
C ARG A 174 -18.98 7.10 8.38
N VAL A 175 -19.91 7.91 7.90
CA VAL A 175 -20.19 8.12 6.48
C VAL A 175 -19.65 9.48 6.09
N SER A 176 -18.99 9.57 4.93
CA SER A 176 -18.49 10.82 4.39
C SER A 176 -19.63 11.80 4.14
N ALA A 177 -19.41 13.07 4.51
CA ALA A 177 -20.37 14.13 4.22
C ALA A 177 -20.63 14.25 2.71
N ALA A 178 -21.84 14.65 2.34
CA ALA A 178 -22.23 14.75 0.93
C ALA A 178 -21.31 15.69 0.12
N GLU A 179 -20.84 16.79 0.73
CA GLU A 179 -19.91 17.75 0.11
C GLU A 179 -18.51 17.16 -0.14
N ASP A 180 -18.13 16.13 0.62
CA ASP A 180 -16.82 15.48 0.58
C ASP A 180 -16.82 14.14 -0.15
N ALA A 181 -17.99 13.60 -0.46
CA ALA A 181 -18.13 12.29 -1.06
C ALA A 181 -17.34 12.16 -2.38
N VAL A 182 -17.26 13.23 -3.19
CA VAL A 182 -16.45 13.26 -4.43
C VAL A 182 -14.95 13.11 -4.12
N ASN A 183 -14.47 13.72 -3.06
CA ASN A 183 -13.07 13.63 -2.64
C ASN A 183 -12.76 12.21 -2.13
N HIS A 184 -13.65 11.65 -1.31
CA HIS A 184 -13.49 10.32 -0.72
C HIS A 184 -13.60 9.18 -1.76
N VAL A 185 -14.51 9.27 -2.73
CA VAL A 185 -14.63 8.25 -3.79
C VAL A 185 -13.43 8.25 -4.73
N SER A 186 -12.70 9.38 -4.82
CA SER A 186 -11.55 9.55 -5.72
C SER A 186 -10.22 9.13 -5.10
N LEU A 187 -10.13 9.02 -3.78
CA LEU A 187 -8.90 8.66 -3.08
C LEU A 187 -9.22 7.86 -1.82
N SER A 188 -8.63 6.67 -1.70
CA SER A 188 -8.73 5.86 -0.48
C SER A 188 -7.40 5.84 0.26
N VAL A 189 -7.48 5.95 1.58
CA VAL A 189 -6.32 5.90 2.49
C VAL A 189 -6.62 4.87 3.57
N PHE A 190 -5.78 3.85 3.66
CA PHE A 190 -5.85 2.82 4.71
C PHE A 190 -4.62 2.97 5.59
N ARG A 191 -4.79 3.33 6.86
CA ARG A 191 -3.72 3.62 7.80
C ARG A 191 -3.59 2.52 8.86
N PHE A 192 -2.34 2.21 9.17
CA PHE A 192 -1.88 1.16 10.06
C PHE A 192 -0.75 1.75 10.90
N ASP A 193 -1.11 2.49 11.96
CA ASP A 193 -0.15 3.32 12.73
C ASP A 193 0.65 4.29 11.83
N ASP A 194 1.92 3.98 11.58
CA ASP A 194 2.87 4.77 10.76
C ASP A 194 3.04 4.21 9.32
N ASP A 195 2.26 3.20 8.94
CA ASP A 195 2.18 2.69 7.58
C ASP A 195 0.83 3.08 6.95
N ALA A 196 0.82 3.35 5.64
CA ALA A 196 -0.40 3.65 4.90
C ALA A 196 -0.41 2.99 3.52
N LEU A 197 -1.57 2.52 3.10
CA LEU A 197 -1.85 2.07 1.75
C LEU A 197 -2.79 3.09 1.10
N VAL A 198 -2.35 3.70 -0.01
CA VAL A 198 -3.05 4.82 -0.66
C VAL A 198 -3.43 4.43 -2.09
N THR A 199 -4.70 4.58 -2.43
CA THR A 199 -5.25 4.27 -3.76
C THR A 199 -5.92 5.51 -4.36
N PRO A 200 -5.23 6.26 -5.23
CA PRO A 200 -5.87 7.24 -6.11
C PRO A 200 -6.69 6.51 -7.16
N HIS A 201 -7.99 6.75 -7.20
CA HIS A 201 -8.89 6.06 -8.12
C HIS A 201 -8.81 6.64 -9.52
N LEU A 202 -8.64 5.78 -10.51
CA LEU A 202 -8.70 6.19 -11.91
C LEU A 202 -10.15 6.51 -12.29
N ALA A 203 -10.33 7.51 -13.15
CA ALA A 203 -11.61 8.20 -13.35
C ALA A 203 -12.81 7.29 -13.67
N ARG A 204 -12.59 6.16 -14.34
CA ARG A 204 -13.65 5.24 -14.79
C ARG A 204 -13.44 3.78 -14.40
N LEU A 205 -12.40 3.48 -13.63
CA LEU A 205 -12.10 2.09 -13.25
C LEU A 205 -12.58 1.80 -11.84
N VAL A 206 -12.81 0.52 -11.57
CA VAL A 206 -13.09 0.04 -10.21
C VAL A 206 -11.80 0.16 -9.39
N GLY A 207 -11.93 0.43 -8.10
CA GLY A 207 -10.77 0.70 -7.25
C GLY A 207 -9.73 -0.43 -7.13
N HIS A 208 -10.02 -1.66 -7.57
CA HIS A 208 -9.01 -2.73 -7.59
C HIS A 208 -8.00 -2.61 -8.76
N ASP A 209 -8.38 -1.92 -9.84
CA ASP A 209 -7.53 -1.65 -11.00
C ASP A 209 -6.72 -0.36 -10.85
N SER A 210 -6.97 0.40 -9.79
CA SER A 210 -6.28 1.66 -9.51
C SER A 210 -4.93 1.41 -8.83
N PRO A 211 -3.89 2.23 -9.08
CA PRO A 211 -2.58 2.07 -8.46
C PRO A 211 -2.63 2.10 -6.93
N LEU A 212 -1.67 1.43 -6.29
CA LEU A 212 -1.54 1.43 -4.83
C LEU A 212 -0.13 1.85 -4.42
N LEU A 213 -0.03 2.82 -3.52
CA LEU A 213 1.21 3.20 -2.86
C LEU A 213 1.21 2.66 -1.43
N HIS A 214 2.25 1.92 -1.07
CA HIS A 214 2.55 1.61 0.33
C HIS A 214 3.56 2.64 0.82
N LEU A 215 3.13 3.43 1.79
CA LEU A 215 3.92 4.48 2.42
C LEU A 215 4.25 4.09 3.86
N ARG A 216 5.44 4.48 4.32
CA ARG A 216 5.83 4.48 5.73
C ARG A 216 6.25 5.90 6.13
N ARG A 217 5.76 6.37 7.27
CA ARG A 217 6.07 7.68 7.81
C ARG A 217 7.57 7.82 8.07
N VAL A 218 8.16 8.89 7.55
CA VAL A 218 9.56 9.28 7.79
C VAL A 218 9.64 10.66 8.43
N GLY A 219 8.69 11.56 8.14
CA GLY A 219 8.62 12.88 8.77
C GLY A 219 7.30 13.59 8.50
N ASP A 220 7.08 14.72 9.18
CA ASP A 220 5.73 15.28 9.32
C ASP A 220 5.20 16.04 8.10
N ALA A 221 6.03 16.35 7.09
CA ALA A 221 5.62 17.15 5.92
C ALA A 221 5.67 16.38 4.58
N TRP A 222 5.75 15.05 4.66
CA TRP A 222 5.95 14.16 3.52
C TRP A 222 4.62 13.53 3.03
N MET A 223 4.69 12.59 2.10
CA MET A 223 3.51 12.00 1.44
C MET A 223 2.58 11.33 2.45
N PHE A 224 3.12 10.55 3.39
CA PHE A 224 2.35 9.89 4.43
C PHE A 224 1.49 10.90 5.18
N SER A 225 2.09 11.97 5.72
CA SER A 225 1.35 12.98 6.48
C SER A 225 0.28 13.67 5.65
N ARG A 226 0.56 14.00 4.38
CA ARG A 226 -0.43 14.64 3.50
C ARG A 226 -1.65 13.77 3.22
N PHE A 227 -1.43 12.48 2.98
CA PHE A 227 -2.55 11.54 2.78
C PHE A 227 -3.27 11.21 4.07
N ALA A 228 -2.56 11.13 5.20
CA ALA A 228 -3.16 10.95 6.52
C ALA A 228 -4.03 12.16 6.89
N GLU A 229 -3.51 13.39 6.73
CA GLU A 229 -4.26 14.64 6.95
C GLU A 229 -5.50 14.72 6.05
N HIS A 230 -5.40 14.33 4.79
CA HIS A 230 -6.57 14.23 3.91
C HIS A 230 -7.64 13.30 4.48
N ALA A 231 -7.26 12.11 4.96
CA ALA A 231 -8.21 11.17 5.55
C ALA A 231 -8.81 11.69 6.88
N GLU A 232 -8.00 12.36 7.70
CA GLU A 232 -8.48 13.01 8.94
C GLU A 232 -9.43 14.17 8.67
N GLU A 233 -9.19 14.96 7.63
CA GLU A 233 -10.08 16.05 7.21
C GLU A 233 -11.46 15.50 6.87
N LEU A 234 -11.52 14.46 6.02
CA LEU A 234 -12.76 13.77 5.68
C LEU A 234 -13.44 13.14 6.90
N TRP A 235 -12.65 12.53 7.80
CA TRP A 235 -13.16 11.92 9.03
C TRP A 235 -13.83 12.95 9.94
N SER A 236 -13.18 14.10 10.13
CA SER A 236 -13.63 15.15 11.04
C SER A 236 -15.00 15.72 10.66
N ARG A 237 -15.29 15.77 9.35
CA ARG A 237 -16.55 16.23 8.77
C ARG A 237 -17.54 15.10 8.49
N GLY A 238 -17.12 13.85 8.62
CA GLY A 238 -17.98 12.67 8.46
C GLY A 238 -19.14 12.65 9.45
N VAL A 239 -20.28 12.14 9.01
CA VAL A 239 -21.50 11.97 9.80
C VAL A 239 -21.58 10.57 10.38
N ALA A 240 -22.36 10.39 11.44
CA ALA A 240 -22.59 9.05 12.01
C ALA A 240 -23.21 8.12 10.94
N ALA A 241 -22.72 6.89 10.86
CA ALA A 241 -23.40 5.85 10.09
C ALA A 241 -24.75 5.54 10.77
N ALA A 242 -25.83 5.63 10.00
CA ALA A 242 -27.19 5.36 10.47
C ALA A 242 -27.48 3.85 10.61
#